data_AF-A0ABD6F499-F1
#
_entry.id   AF-A0ABD6F499-F1
#
_cell.length_a   1.000
_cell.length_b   1.000
_cell.length_c   1.000
_cell.angle_alpha   90.00
_cell.angle_beta   90.00
_cell.angle_gamma   90.00
#
_symmetry.space_group_name_H-M   'P 1'
#
loop_
_entity.id
_entity.type
_entity.pdbx_description
1 polymer ?
#
loop_
_entity_poly.entity_id
_entity_poly.type
_entity_poly.pdbx_seq_one_letter_code
_entity_poly.pdbx_strand_id
1 'polypeptide(L)'
;MSSVYNFKRITVVPSAADLKEVVLSKTQRKTPTVIHRQFAIGRIRAFYSRKIKFLQQTLHDKLTDIINEFPKVEVSVYIAVFTSV
;
A
#
# COMPACT_ATOMS: atom_id res chain seq x y z
N MET A 1 -18.25 -28.20 1.90
CA MET A 1 -16.84 -27.91 2.25
C MET A 1 -16.74 -26.51 2.83
N SER A 2 -16.49 -26.36 4.14
CA SER A 2 -16.36 -25.04 4.75
C SER A 2 -15.13 -24.33 4.20
N SER A 3 -15.33 -23.23 3.48
CA SER A 3 -14.25 -22.32 3.13
C SER A 3 -13.74 -21.68 4.43
N VAL A 4 -12.68 -22.24 5.02
CA VAL A 4 -12.09 -21.75 6.27
C VAL A 4 -11.26 -20.52 5.93
N TYR A 5 -11.94 -19.38 5.74
CA TYR A 5 -11.26 -18.09 5.67
C TYR A 5 -10.54 -17.85 7.00
N ASN A 6 -9.21 -17.76 6.96
CA ASN A 6 -8.41 -17.52 8.16
C ASN A 6 -8.35 -16.01 8.45
N PHE A 7 -9.40 -15.50 9.08
CA PHE A 7 -9.55 -14.09 9.46
C PHE A 7 -8.43 -13.58 10.39
N LYS A 8 -7.61 -14.47 10.98
CA LYS A 8 -6.47 -14.10 11.84
C LYS A 8 -5.24 -13.65 11.05
N ARG A 9 -5.21 -13.81 9.72
CA ARG A 9 -4.09 -13.38 8.87
C ARG A 9 -4.25 -11.96 8.33
N ILE A 10 -5.40 -11.32 8.54
CA ILE A 10 -5.66 -9.96 8.07
C ILE A 10 -4.88 -8.98 8.95
N THR A 11 -4.06 -8.14 8.32
CA THR A 11 -3.33 -7.08 9.00
C THR A 11 -4.28 -5.98 9.45
N VAL A 12 -3.98 -5.37 10.61
CA VAL A 12 -4.82 -4.29 11.15
C VAL A 12 -4.82 -3.11 10.17
N VAL A 13 -6.00 -2.77 9.65
CA VAL A 13 -6.18 -1.60 8.80
C VAL A 13 -5.99 -0.34 9.65
N PRO A 14 -4.98 0.50 9.38
CA PRO A 14 -4.72 1.70 10.16
C PRO A 14 -5.77 2.78 9.88
N SER A 15 -5.96 3.68 10.85
CA SER A 15 -6.75 4.90 10.64
C SER A 15 -6.09 5.80 9.59
N ALA A 16 -6.86 6.70 8.96
CA ALA A 16 -6.35 7.63 7.96
C ALA A 16 -5.20 8.51 8.50
N ALA A 17 -5.29 8.94 9.76
CA ALA A 17 -4.23 9.72 10.41
C ALA A 17 -2.93 8.89 10.58
N ASP A 18 -3.06 7.66 11.05
CA ASP A 18 -1.91 6.76 11.27
C ASP A 18 -1.25 6.37 9.95
N LEU A 19 -2.06 6.11 8.91
CA LEU A 19 -1.57 5.80 7.58
C LEU A 19 -0.74 6.97 7.03
N LYS A 20 -1.20 8.21 7.20
CA LYS A 20 -0.46 9.41 6.81
C LYS A 20 0.90 9.47 7.52
N GLU A 21 0.92 9.33 8.84
CA GLU A 21 2.15 9.42 9.64
C GLU A 21 3.14 8.30 9.32
N VAL A 22 2.66 7.06 9.18
CA VAL A 22 3.50 5.90 8.82
C VAL A 22 4.16 6.10 7.46
N VAL A 23 3.41 6.52 6.46
CA VAL A 23 3.89 6.67 5.08
C VAL A 23 4.85 7.87 4.97
N LEU A 24 4.54 9.01 5.61
CA LEU A 24 5.43 10.17 5.65
C LEU A 24 6.72 9.87 6.42
N SER A 25 6.63 9.20 7.57
CA SER A 25 7.82 8.80 8.34
C SER A 25 8.70 7.84 7.54
N LYS A 26 8.12 6.87 6.83
CA LYS A 26 8.88 5.93 5.99
C LYS A 26 9.57 6.66 4.83
N THR A 27 8.88 7.61 4.21
CA THR A 27 9.40 8.41 3.10
C THR A 27 10.59 9.25 3.56
N GLN A 28 10.51 9.88 4.73
CA GLN A 28 11.61 10.69 5.25
C GLN A 28 12.85 9.85 5.65
N ARG A 29 12.65 8.65 6.22
CA ARG A 29 13.76 7.76 6.60
C ARG A 29 14.47 7.08 5.42
N LYS A 30 13.75 6.85 4.30
CA LYS A 30 14.24 6.07 3.15
C LYS A 30 14.65 6.92 1.95
N THR A 31 14.28 8.20 1.91
CA THR A 31 14.68 9.13 0.84
C THR A 31 15.71 10.13 1.37
N PRO A 32 16.61 10.65 0.54
CA PRO A 32 17.54 11.70 0.97
C PRO A 32 16.78 12.94 1.46
N THR A 33 17.32 13.60 2.49
CA THR A 33 16.63 14.69 3.21
C THR A 33 17.28 16.06 3.01
N VAL A 34 18.56 16.10 2.65
CA VAL A 34 19.31 17.35 2.48
C VAL A 34 19.41 17.72 1.01
N ILE A 35 19.14 18.99 0.71
CA ILE A 35 19.35 19.58 -0.61
C ILE A 35 19.92 21.00 -0.47
N HIS A 36 20.83 21.38 -1.38
CA HIS A 36 21.43 22.70 -1.40
C HIS A 36 21.06 23.45 -2.68
N ARG A 37 20.90 24.78 -2.57
CA ARG A 37 20.44 25.66 -3.65
C ARG A 37 21.37 25.73 -4.87
N GLN A 38 22.64 25.35 -4.70
CA GLN A 38 23.67 25.40 -5.74
C GLN A 38 23.63 24.18 -6.68
N PHE A 39 22.79 23.18 -6.40
CA PHE A 39 22.70 22.00 -7.26
C PHE A 39 22.04 22.31 -8.59
N ALA A 40 22.48 21.61 -9.64
CA ALA A 40 21.84 21.66 -10.95
C ALA A 40 20.34 21.36 -10.84
N ILE A 41 19.53 22.10 -11.58
CA ILE A 41 18.06 22.00 -11.53
C ILE A 41 17.54 20.58 -11.79
N GLY A 42 18.24 19.80 -12.61
CA GLY A 42 17.92 18.39 -12.85
C GLY A 42 17.98 17.54 -11.57
N ARG A 43 18.97 17.79 -10.71
CA ARG A 43 19.12 17.09 -9.42
C ARG A 43 18.03 17.50 -8.44
N ILE A 44 17.65 18.78 -8.42
CA ILE A 44 16.57 19.29 -7.56
C ILE A 44 15.23 18.65 -7.95
N ARG A 45 14.92 18.59 -9.24
CA ARG A 45 13.72 17.90 -9.74
C ARG A 45 13.74 16.41 -9.39
N ALA A 46 14.85 15.72 -9.65
CA ALA A 46 14.98 14.30 -9.33
C ALA A 46 14.81 14.02 -7.83
N PHE A 47 15.30 14.91 -6.96
CA PHE A 47 15.13 14.80 -5.52
C PHE A 47 13.65 14.81 -5.11
N TYR A 48 12.87 15.78 -5.59
CA TYR A 48 11.43 15.85 -5.27
C TYR A 48 10.61 14.77 -5.98
N SER A 49 10.91 14.46 -7.25
CA SER A 49 10.25 13.36 -7.96
C SER A 49 10.45 12.02 -7.26
N ARG A 50 11.64 11.77 -6.68
CA ARG A 50 11.91 10.56 -5.90
C ARG A 50 11.05 10.47 -4.64
N LYS A 51 10.87 11.59 -3.93
CA LYS A 51 9.98 11.64 -2.75
C LYS A 51 8.53 11.30 -3.12
N ILE A 52 8.01 11.91 -4.20
CA ILE A 52 6.63 11.68 -4.66
C ILE A 52 6.44 10.22 -5.13
N LYS A 53 7.35 9.69 -5.96
CA LYS A 53 7.25 8.31 -6.44
C LYS A 53 7.37 7.29 -5.30
N PHE A 54 8.23 7.52 -4.33
CA PHE A 54 8.37 6.63 -3.18
C PHE A 54 7.11 6.61 -2.31
N LEU A 55 6.49 7.78 -2.09
CA LEU A 55 5.22 7.91 -1.39
C LEU A 55 4.12 7.13 -2.12
N GLN A 56 4.00 7.33 -3.43
CA GLN A 56 3.00 6.68 -4.27
C GLN A 56 3.15 5.15 -4.25
N GLN A 57 4.37 4.63 -4.38
CA GLN A 57 4.62 3.19 -4.30
C GLN A 57 4.24 2.63 -2.92
N THR A 58 4.66 3.30 -1.84
CA THR A 58 4.37 2.84 -0.46
C THR A 58 2.88 2.81 -0.18
N LEU A 59 2.11 3.79 -0.69
CA LEU A 59 0.65 3.79 -0.59
C LEU A 59 0.02 2.68 -1.42
N HIS A 60 0.49 2.50 -2.65
CA HIS A 60 0.00 1.47 -3.54
C HIS A 60 0.20 0.07 -2.95
N ASP A 61 1.38 -0.23 -2.42
CA ASP A 61 1.69 -1.52 -1.79
C ASP A 61 0.74 -1.77 -0.61
N LYS A 62 0.62 -0.79 0.30
CA LYS A 62 -0.26 -0.91 1.48
C LYS A 62 -1.73 -1.13 1.11
N LEU A 63 -2.24 -0.39 0.13
CA LEU A 63 -3.64 -0.52 -0.30
C LEU A 63 -3.88 -1.85 -1.01
N THR A 64 -2.91 -2.29 -1.83
CA THR A 64 -2.96 -3.58 -2.52
C THR A 64 -2.94 -4.74 -1.52
N ASP A 65 -2.08 -4.69 -0.50
CA ASP A 65 -2.03 -5.68 0.58
C ASP A 65 -3.39 -5.78 1.29
N ILE A 66 -3.98 -4.64 1.66
CA ILE A 66 -5.30 -4.57 2.29
C ILE A 66 -6.36 -5.24 1.39
N ILE A 67 -6.40 -4.90 0.09
CA ILE A 67 -7.37 -5.46 -0.86
C ILE A 67 -7.20 -6.98 -1.01
N ASN A 68 -5.97 -7.49 -0.98
CA ASN A 68 -5.67 -8.92 -1.16
C ASN A 68 -5.96 -9.75 0.09
N GLU A 69 -5.84 -9.17 1.28
CA GLU A 69 -6.08 -9.86 2.55
C GLU A 69 -7.58 -10.04 2.84
N PHE A 70 -8.43 -9.16 2.32
CA PHE A 70 -9.88 -9.30 2.49
C PHE A 70 -10.46 -10.40 1.60
N PRO A 71 -11.30 -11.30 2.15
CA PRO A 71 -11.96 -12.35 1.36
C PRO A 71 -12.93 -11.71 0.35
N LYS A 72 -12.80 -12.07 -0.93
CA LYS A 72 -13.68 -11.61 -2.01
C LYS A 72 -15.03 -12.32 -1.93
N VAL A 73 -16.10 -11.56 -1.68
CA VAL A 73 -17.47 -12.08 -1.51
C VAL A 73 -18.03 -12.66 -2.82
N GLU A 74 -17.73 -12.02 -3.96
CA GLU A 74 -18.24 -12.38 -5.30
C GLU A 74 -17.85 -13.81 -5.77
N VAL A 75 -16.61 -14.24 -5.51
CA VAL A 75 -16.10 -15.55 -5.99
C VAL A 75 -16.68 -16.73 -5.19
N SER A 76 -17.17 -16.46 -3.98
CA SER A 76 -17.71 -17.49 -3.10
C SER A 76 -19.08 -18.00 -3.55
N VAL A 77 -19.83 -17.18 -4.31
CA VAL A 77 -21.16 -17.55 -4.82
C VAL A 77 -21.06 -18.35 -6.14
N TYR A 78 -20.11 -18.01 -7.02
CA TYR A 78 -19.97 -18.68 -8.32
C TYR A 78 -19.46 -20.13 -8.23
N ILE A 79 -18.62 -20.45 -7.24
CA ILE A 79 -18.16 -21.83 -7.02
C ILE A 79 -19.30 -22.72 -6.51
N ALA A 80 -20.20 -22.18 -5.67
CA ALA A 80 -21.32 -22.94 -5.14
C ALA A 80 -22.36 -23.31 -6.23
N VAL A 81 -22.56 -22.44 -7.23
CA VAL A 81 -23.54 -22.70 -8.30
C VAL A 81 -23.06 -23.76 -9.31
N PHE A 82 -21.75 -23.88 -9.54
CA PHE A 82 -21.21 -24.80 -10.55
C PHE A 82 -20.91 -26.22 -10.02
N THR A 83 -20.89 -26.44 -8.69
CA THR A 83 -20.66 -27.78 -8.10
C THR A 83 -21.96 -28.52 -7.73
N SER A 84 -23.12 -27.92 -7.97
CA SER A 84 -24.44 -28.52 -7.70
C SER A 84 -25.21 -28.90 -8.97
N VAL A 85 -24.53 -28.94 -10.12
CA VAL A 85 -25.01 -29.56 -11.36
C VAL A 85 -24.08 -30.71 -11.73
#